data_AF-A0A3N5JI20-F1
#
_entry.id   AF-A0A3N5JI20-F1
#
_cell.length_a   1.000
_cell.length_b   1.000
_cell.length_c   1.000
_cell.angle_alpha   90.00
_cell.angle_beta   90.00
_cell.angle_gamma   90.00
#
_symmetry.space_group_name_H-M   'P 1'
#
loop_
_entity.id
_entity.type
_entity.pdbx_description
1 polymer ?
#
loop_
_entity_poly.entity_id
_entity_poly.type
_entity_poly.pdbx_seq_one_letter_code
_entity_poly.pdbx_strand_id
1 'polypeptide(L)'
;RDWVNWTWLSGDHIVEQHVHNLDVAHWFFGKTPVKALGFGSRQRRVTGDQFDNFSIDFVYDDGRHMHSTCRQINGCTNSVSEYFSGTKGFSNSSSDNSAKETNLVDKNGKVIWTYADAVKSEKLPADPISPYVQEHVDLIWAIRTGNQIVEAENTAISTLTAIMGRISAYTGKAVTWEEMLNSDLRVGPKPEELAFAKKYEMVLKPQIAVAGTSKE
;
A
#
# COMPACT_ATOMS: atom_id res chain seq x y z
N ARG A 1 -11.49 16.13 13.47
CA ARG A 1 -11.16 14.90 12.74
C ARG A 1 -9.94 15.22 11.88
N ASP A 2 -8.74 15.01 12.41
CA ASP A 2 -7.47 15.38 11.74
C ASP A 2 -6.46 14.22 11.77
N TRP A 3 -6.90 13.03 12.21
CA TRP A 3 -6.05 11.88 12.51
C TRP A 3 -5.20 11.42 11.31
N VAL A 4 -5.75 11.54 10.09
CA VAL A 4 -5.07 11.19 8.84
C VAL A 4 -3.82 12.02 8.56
N ASN A 5 -3.58 13.14 9.26
CA ASN A 5 -2.37 13.94 9.10
C ASN A 5 -1.24 13.54 10.06
N TRP A 6 -1.48 12.62 11.01
CA TRP A 6 -0.54 12.26 12.06
C TRP A 6 -0.05 10.82 11.90
N THR A 7 1.27 10.63 11.81
CA THR A 7 1.93 9.34 11.63
C THR A 7 1.59 8.34 12.73
N TRP A 8 1.46 8.78 13.98
CA TRP A 8 1.11 7.88 15.09
C TRP A 8 -0.34 7.39 15.06
N LEU A 9 -1.22 8.05 14.30
CA LEU A 9 -2.64 7.70 14.17
C LEU A 9 -2.96 6.92 12.90
N SER A 10 -2.44 7.36 11.74
CA SER A 10 -2.72 6.70 10.46
C SER A 10 -1.50 6.01 9.85
N GLY A 11 -0.30 6.27 10.36
CA GLY A 11 0.92 5.73 9.78
C GLY A 11 1.42 6.47 8.53
N ASP A 12 0.86 7.63 8.16
CA ASP A 12 1.03 8.26 6.84
C ASP A 12 0.22 7.57 5.73
N HIS A 13 -0.05 8.29 4.65
CA HIS A 13 -0.88 7.84 3.55
C HIS A 13 -0.31 6.63 2.81
N ILE A 14 1.00 6.37 2.92
CA ILE A 14 1.59 5.12 2.42
C ILE A 14 1.09 3.89 3.19
N VAL A 15 0.89 4.00 4.50
CA VAL A 15 0.43 2.91 5.37
C VAL A 15 -1.10 2.79 5.38
N GLU A 16 -1.83 3.90 5.35
CA GLU A 16 -3.29 3.89 5.45
C GLU A 16 -4.01 3.68 4.11
N GLN A 17 -3.47 4.23 3.01
CA GLN A 17 -4.15 4.19 1.70
C GLN A 17 -3.36 3.43 0.66
N HIS A 18 -2.07 3.76 0.51
CA HIS A 18 -1.25 3.14 -0.54
C HIS A 18 -0.98 1.66 -0.30
N VAL A 19 -1.19 1.18 0.93
CA VAL A 19 -1.08 -0.22 1.30
C VAL A 19 -1.91 -1.13 0.40
N HIS A 20 -3.04 -0.65 -0.16
CA HIS A 20 -3.85 -1.40 -1.12
C HIS A 20 -3.07 -1.80 -2.38
N ASN A 21 -2.32 -0.87 -2.99
CA ASN A 21 -1.51 -1.17 -4.18
C ASN A 21 -0.31 -2.07 -3.84
N LEU A 22 0.24 -1.93 -2.63
CA LEU A 22 1.30 -2.82 -2.14
C LEU A 22 0.79 -4.26 -1.94
N ASP A 23 -0.44 -4.41 -1.45
CA ASP A 23 -1.11 -5.71 -1.29
C ASP A 23 -1.34 -6.41 -2.64
N VAL A 24 -1.84 -5.68 -3.65
CA VAL A 24 -1.98 -6.20 -5.03
C VAL A 24 -0.64 -6.68 -5.57
N ALA A 25 0.45 -5.94 -5.30
CA ALA A 25 1.78 -6.37 -5.71
C ALA A 25 2.22 -7.65 -4.97
N HIS A 26 1.93 -7.80 -3.67
CA HIS A 26 2.21 -9.07 -2.98
C HIS A 26 1.51 -10.26 -3.61
N TRP A 27 0.26 -10.10 -4.04
CA TRP A 27 -0.47 -11.15 -4.76
C TRP A 27 0.23 -11.52 -6.07
N PHE A 28 0.72 -10.52 -6.82
CA PHE A 28 1.43 -10.75 -8.08
C PHE A 28 2.81 -11.40 -7.88
N PHE A 29 3.57 -10.93 -6.89
CA PHE A 29 4.93 -11.40 -6.65
C PHE A 29 4.96 -12.75 -5.91
N GLY A 30 3.95 -13.04 -5.09
CA GLY A 30 3.85 -14.23 -4.25
C GLY A 30 4.87 -14.27 -3.11
N LYS A 31 5.44 -13.12 -2.73
CA LYS A 31 6.50 -12.99 -1.70
C LYS A 31 6.59 -11.56 -1.18
N THR A 32 7.45 -11.34 -0.19
CA THR A 32 7.74 -10.03 0.39
C THR A 32 9.08 -9.48 -0.10
N PRO A 33 9.27 -8.15 -0.13
CA PRO A 33 10.56 -7.56 -0.45
C PRO A 33 11.55 -7.80 0.70
N VAL A 34 12.83 -7.95 0.38
CA VAL A 34 13.91 -8.06 1.37
C VAL A 34 14.50 -6.70 1.75
N LYS A 35 14.31 -5.69 0.90
CA LYS A 35 14.87 -4.34 1.07
C LYS A 35 13.96 -3.28 0.49
N ALA A 36 13.90 -2.11 1.12
CA ALA A 36 13.29 -0.90 0.59
C ALA A 36 14.31 0.24 0.59
N LEU A 37 14.37 1.00 -0.51
CA LEU A 37 15.10 2.26 -0.58
C LEU A 37 14.21 3.29 -1.29
N GLY A 38 13.96 4.42 -0.64
CA GLY A 38 13.14 5.45 -1.23
C GLY A 38 13.34 6.82 -0.62
N PHE A 39 12.55 7.74 -1.13
CA PHE A 39 12.50 9.12 -0.68
C PHE A 39 11.05 9.63 -0.74
N GLY A 40 10.83 10.74 -0.07
CA GLY A 40 9.55 11.43 -0.08
C GLY A 40 9.74 12.87 0.36
N SER A 41 8.65 13.63 0.37
CA SER A 41 8.71 15.02 0.80
C SER A 41 7.38 15.51 1.35
N ARG A 42 7.46 16.50 2.23
CA ARG A 42 6.34 17.34 2.62
C ARG A 42 6.49 18.71 1.96
N GLN A 43 5.46 19.15 1.26
CA GLN A 43 5.44 20.37 0.47
C GLN A 43 4.34 21.34 0.91
N ARG A 44 3.13 20.86 1.24
CA ARG A 44 1.96 21.76 1.39
C ARG A 44 1.02 21.44 2.55
N ARG A 45 1.24 20.34 3.29
CA ARG A 45 0.42 20.03 4.46
C ARG A 45 0.53 21.11 5.54
N VAL A 46 -0.62 21.60 6.00
CA VAL A 46 -0.71 22.64 7.04
C VAL A 46 -0.54 22.06 8.45
N THR A 47 -1.06 20.87 8.71
CA THR A 47 -1.03 20.20 10.02
C THR A 47 -0.38 18.81 9.94
N GLY A 48 -0.07 18.23 11.10
CA GLY A 48 0.50 16.89 11.21
C GLY A 48 1.96 16.78 10.76
N ASP A 49 2.49 15.56 10.68
CA ASP A 49 3.92 15.24 10.55
C ASP A 49 4.25 14.40 9.30
N GLN A 50 3.25 14.16 8.45
CA GLN A 50 3.35 13.31 7.27
C GLN A 50 3.97 13.97 6.04
N PHE A 51 4.37 13.13 5.08
CA PHE A 51 4.77 13.52 3.73
C PHE A 51 3.56 13.68 2.80
N ASP A 52 3.76 14.43 1.72
CA ASP A 52 2.79 14.61 0.62
C ASP A 52 2.98 13.56 -0.49
N ASN A 53 4.15 12.90 -0.53
CA ASN A 53 4.49 11.89 -1.53
C ASN A 53 5.58 10.93 -1.05
N PHE A 54 5.59 9.75 -1.66
CA PHE A 54 6.63 8.73 -1.53
C PHE A 54 7.00 8.15 -2.91
N SER A 55 8.26 7.78 -3.06
CA SER A 55 8.80 7.02 -4.18
C SER A 55 9.80 6.01 -3.63
N ILE A 56 9.41 4.74 -3.62
CA ILE A 56 10.14 3.65 -2.97
C ILE A 56 10.45 2.56 -3.99
N ASP A 57 11.71 2.14 -4.07
CA ASP A 57 12.12 0.93 -4.75
C ASP A 57 12.20 -0.22 -3.74
N PHE A 58 11.33 -1.22 -3.91
CA PHE A 58 11.33 -2.44 -3.13
C PHE A 58 12.03 -3.55 -3.91
N VAL A 59 13.01 -4.19 -3.28
CA VAL A 59 13.85 -5.23 -3.89
C VAL A 59 13.49 -6.58 -3.29
N TYR A 60 13.32 -7.57 -4.16
CA TYR A 60 13.06 -8.96 -3.79
C TYR A 60 14.36 -9.79 -3.79
N ASP A 61 14.33 -10.92 -3.08
CA ASP A 61 15.46 -11.85 -2.95
C ASP A 61 15.96 -12.42 -4.29
N ASP A 62 15.07 -12.51 -5.28
CA ASP A 62 15.35 -12.97 -6.64
C ASP A 62 15.76 -11.84 -7.61
N GLY A 63 16.01 -10.64 -7.09
CA GLY A 63 16.47 -9.49 -7.88
C GLY A 63 15.37 -8.79 -8.67
N ARG A 64 14.09 -9.17 -8.51
CA ARG A 64 12.99 -8.35 -9.05
C ARG A 64 12.81 -7.08 -8.22
N HIS A 65 12.24 -6.06 -8.86
CA HIS A 65 11.98 -4.75 -8.26
C HIS A 65 10.50 -4.39 -8.37
N MET A 66 10.01 -3.69 -7.36
CA MET A 66 8.72 -3.00 -7.36
C MET A 66 8.98 -1.53 -7.06
N HIS A 67 8.89 -0.67 -8.07
CA HIS A 67 8.91 0.76 -7.88
C HIS A 67 7.49 1.25 -7.55
N SER A 68 7.31 1.73 -6.33
CA SER A 68 6.04 2.16 -5.78
C SER A 68 6.03 3.66 -5.54
N THR A 69 5.03 4.36 -6.06
CA THR A 69 4.89 5.82 -5.90
C THR A 69 3.49 6.18 -5.47
N CYS A 70 3.36 7.12 -4.54
CA CYS A 70 2.06 7.66 -4.12
C CYS A 70 2.15 9.14 -3.76
N ARG A 71 1.01 9.84 -3.87
CA ARG A 71 0.95 11.30 -3.68
C ARG A 71 -0.44 11.75 -3.22
N GLN A 72 -0.49 12.65 -2.24
CA GLN A 72 -1.69 13.36 -1.81
C GLN A 72 -1.59 14.87 -2.08
N ILE A 73 -1.56 15.24 -3.37
CA ILE A 73 -1.47 16.63 -3.82
C ILE A 73 -2.62 16.93 -4.82
N ASN A 74 -3.61 17.70 -4.37
CA ASN A 74 -4.71 18.24 -5.19
C ASN A 74 -4.17 19.07 -6.36
N GLY A 75 -4.89 19.01 -7.48
CA GLY A 75 -4.55 19.76 -8.70
C GLY A 75 -3.60 19.01 -9.65
N CYS A 76 -3.23 17.77 -9.32
CA CYS A 76 -2.43 16.91 -10.19
C CYS A 76 -3.29 15.85 -10.89
N THR A 77 -2.78 15.26 -11.98
CA THR A 77 -3.36 14.07 -12.61
C THR A 77 -3.34 12.91 -11.63
N ASN A 78 -4.49 12.30 -11.38
CA ASN A 78 -4.63 11.16 -10.48
C ASN A 78 -4.61 9.85 -11.28
N SER A 79 -4.09 8.81 -10.64
CA SER A 79 -4.18 7.43 -11.09
C SER A 79 -3.92 6.53 -9.90
N VAL A 80 -4.72 5.49 -9.76
CA VAL A 80 -4.45 4.36 -8.86
C VAL A 80 -4.30 3.15 -9.77
N SER A 81 -3.07 2.70 -9.96
CA SER A 81 -2.74 1.68 -10.95
C SER A 81 -1.48 0.93 -10.62
N GLU A 82 -1.40 -0.29 -11.14
CA GLU A 82 -0.24 -1.16 -11.12
C GLU A 82 0.12 -1.56 -12.54
N TYR A 83 1.41 -1.54 -12.84
CA TYR A 83 1.96 -1.96 -14.12
C TYR A 83 2.94 -3.10 -13.88
N PHE A 84 2.57 -4.29 -14.34
CA PHE A 84 3.39 -5.48 -14.19
C PHE A 84 4.11 -5.76 -15.50
N SER A 85 5.43 -5.89 -15.44
CA SER A 85 6.26 -6.20 -16.59
C SER A 85 7.03 -7.49 -16.36
N GLY A 86 7.04 -8.36 -17.36
CA GLY A 86 7.78 -9.62 -17.36
C GLY A 86 8.52 -9.83 -18.68
N THR A 87 9.27 -10.93 -18.76
CA THR A 87 10.10 -11.24 -19.94
C THR A 87 9.30 -11.53 -21.21
N LYS A 88 7.99 -11.79 -21.09
CA LYS A 88 7.11 -12.16 -22.19
C LYS A 88 6.07 -11.08 -22.53
N GLY A 89 6.01 -9.99 -21.77
CA GLY A 89 4.93 -9.02 -21.92
C GLY A 89 4.68 -8.20 -20.66
N PHE A 90 3.55 -7.51 -20.63
CA PHE A 90 3.15 -6.64 -19.54
C PHE A 90 1.63 -6.66 -19.33
N SER A 91 1.21 -6.15 -18.18
CA SER A 91 -0.18 -5.93 -17.82
C SER A 91 -0.35 -4.59 -17.12
N ASN A 92 -1.53 -4.01 -17.24
CA ASN A 92 -1.97 -2.88 -16.44
C ASN A 92 -3.24 -3.25 -15.68
N SER A 93 -3.20 -3.09 -14.37
CA SER A 93 -4.41 -2.93 -13.55
C SER A 93 -4.50 -1.46 -13.16
N SER A 94 -5.66 -0.85 -13.31
CA SER A 94 -5.90 0.51 -12.84
C SER A 94 -7.26 0.47 -12.18
N SER A 95 -7.44 1.14 -11.04
CA SER A 95 -8.78 1.27 -10.45
C SER A 95 -9.66 2.26 -11.23
N ASP A 96 -9.05 3.15 -12.03
CA ASP A 96 -9.77 3.99 -12.99
C ASP A 96 -10.20 3.17 -14.21
N ASN A 97 -9.50 2.07 -14.48
CA ASN A 97 -9.94 1.05 -15.42
C ASN A 97 -10.94 0.16 -14.68
N SER A 98 -12.13 -0.03 -15.24
CA SER A 98 -12.96 -1.15 -14.77
C SER A 98 -12.15 -2.45 -14.95
N ALA A 99 -12.38 -3.50 -14.14
CA ALA A 99 -11.70 -4.79 -14.36
C ALA A 99 -11.82 -5.28 -15.83
N LYS A 100 -12.83 -4.81 -16.57
CA LYS A 100 -13.06 -5.04 -18.00
C LYS A 100 -11.95 -4.50 -18.92
N GLU A 101 -11.18 -3.51 -18.49
CA GLU A 101 -10.12 -2.85 -19.26
C GLU A 101 -8.72 -3.40 -18.94
N THR A 102 -8.63 -4.39 -18.04
CA THR A 102 -7.38 -5.11 -17.76
C THR A 102 -7.02 -6.01 -18.94
N ASN A 103 -5.78 -5.92 -19.41
CA ASN A 103 -5.28 -6.74 -20.51
C ASN A 103 -3.89 -7.32 -20.18
N LEU A 104 -3.58 -8.46 -20.79
CA LEU A 104 -2.21 -8.97 -20.90
C LEU A 104 -1.74 -8.76 -22.34
N VAL A 105 -0.59 -8.12 -22.49
CA VAL A 105 0.01 -7.80 -23.78
C VAL A 105 1.37 -8.47 -23.86
N ASP A 106 1.65 -9.17 -24.96
CA ASP A 106 2.96 -9.77 -25.18
C ASP A 106 4.04 -8.72 -25.48
N LYS A 107 5.31 -9.15 -25.51
CA LYS A 107 6.45 -8.26 -25.79
C LYS A 107 6.43 -7.57 -27.16
N ASN A 108 5.59 -8.04 -28.09
CA ASN A 108 5.44 -7.47 -29.43
C ASN A 108 4.22 -6.54 -29.54
N GLY A 109 3.51 -6.29 -28.43
CA GLY A 109 2.32 -5.45 -28.40
C GLY A 109 1.03 -6.18 -28.78
N LYS A 110 1.05 -7.52 -28.93
CA LYS A 110 -0.16 -8.29 -29.19
C LYS A 110 -0.91 -8.52 -27.87
N VAL A 111 -2.18 -8.13 -27.83
CA VAL A 111 -3.08 -8.50 -26.73
C VAL A 111 -3.30 -10.01 -26.75
N ILE A 112 -2.96 -10.69 -25.66
CA ILE A 112 -3.06 -12.15 -25.52
C ILE A 112 -4.11 -12.60 -24.51
N TRP A 113 -4.60 -11.68 -23.68
CA TRP A 113 -5.71 -11.90 -22.77
C TRP A 113 -6.45 -10.59 -22.53
N THR A 114 -7.78 -10.67 -22.47
CA THR A 114 -8.66 -9.57 -22.07
C THR A 114 -9.69 -10.11 -21.08
N TYR A 115 -10.22 -9.25 -20.21
CA TYR A 115 -11.33 -9.64 -19.34
C TYR A 115 -12.55 -10.14 -20.14
N ALA A 116 -12.82 -9.54 -21.31
CA ALA A 116 -13.92 -9.95 -22.17
C ALA A 116 -13.76 -11.38 -22.73
N ASP A 117 -12.53 -11.81 -22.98
CA ASP A 117 -12.24 -13.20 -23.36
C ASP A 117 -12.41 -14.14 -22.16
N ALA A 118 -11.93 -13.74 -20.99
CA ALA A 118 -12.04 -14.50 -19.74
C ALA A 118 -13.50 -14.72 -19.30
N VAL A 119 -14.40 -13.76 -19.54
CA VAL A 119 -15.85 -13.96 -19.35
C VAL A 119 -16.36 -15.19 -20.11
N LYS A 120 -15.84 -15.45 -21.31
CA LYS A 120 -16.25 -16.58 -22.15
C LYS A 120 -15.51 -17.87 -21.80
N SER A 121 -14.20 -17.80 -21.60
CA SER A 121 -13.35 -18.99 -21.39
C SER A 121 -13.31 -19.47 -19.94
N GLU A 122 -13.34 -18.54 -18.98
CA GLU A 122 -13.17 -18.80 -17.54
C GLU A 122 -14.49 -18.63 -16.77
N LYS A 123 -15.58 -18.30 -17.46
CA LYS A 123 -16.93 -18.08 -16.90
C LYS A 123 -16.96 -16.96 -15.84
N LEU A 124 -16.12 -15.94 -16.01
CA LEU A 124 -16.18 -14.73 -15.19
C LEU A 124 -17.48 -13.94 -15.45
N PRO A 125 -17.97 -13.18 -14.48
CA PRO A 125 -19.15 -12.34 -14.68
C PRO A 125 -18.85 -11.24 -15.71
N ALA A 126 -19.75 -11.05 -16.68
CA ALA A 126 -19.64 -10.02 -17.72
C ALA A 126 -19.53 -8.61 -17.13
N ASP A 127 -20.22 -8.40 -16.01
CA ASP A 127 -20.12 -7.22 -15.15
C ASP A 127 -19.43 -7.62 -13.85
N PRO A 128 -18.16 -7.24 -13.64
CA PRO A 128 -17.46 -7.49 -12.38
C PRO A 128 -18.24 -6.88 -11.21
N ILE A 129 -18.36 -7.64 -10.14
CA ILE A 129 -18.97 -7.15 -8.89
C ILE A 129 -18.03 -6.11 -8.28
N SER A 130 -18.59 -5.05 -7.69
CA SER A 130 -17.80 -4.09 -6.93
C SER A 130 -16.98 -4.82 -5.84
N PRO A 131 -15.67 -4.57 -5.69
CA PRO A 131 -14.85 -5.24 -4.68
C PRO A 131 -15.40 -5.03 -3.27
N TYR A 132 -15.96 -3.85 -2.99
CA TYR A 132 -16.64 -3.58 -1.72
C TYR A 132 -17.86 -4.46 -1.49
N VAL A 133 -18.64 -4.75 -2.54
CA VAL A 133 -19.80 -5.65 -2.43
C VAL A 133 -19.33 -7.09 -2.26
N GLN A 134 -18.31 -7.49 -3.03
CA GLN A 134 -17.75 -8.84 -2.96
C GLN A 134 -17.23 -9.16 -1.55
N GLU A 135 -16.47 -8.24 -0.94
CA GLU A 135 -15.98 -8.40 0.44
C GLU A 135 -17.14 -8.63 1.44
N HIS A 136 -18.25 -7.90 1.31
CA HIS A 136 -19.42 -8.10 2.18
C HIS A 136 -20.12 -9.42 1.90
N VAL A 137 -20.20 -9.85 0.64
CA VAL A 137 -20.75 -11.17 0.27
C VAL A 137 -19.93 -12.28 0.93
N ASP A 138 -18.60 -12.18 0.85
CA ASP A 138 -17.67 -13.17 1.41
C ASP A 138 -17.74 -13.18 2.95
N LEU A 139 -17.81 -12.02 3.59
CA LEU A 139 -18.00 -11.91 5.05
C LEU A 139 -19.31 -12.55 5.50
N ILE A 140 -20.43 -12.24 4.84
CA ILE A 140 -21.74 -12.78 5.18
C ILE A 140 -21.76 -14.30 4.94
N TRP A 141 -21.19 -14.77 3.83
CA TRP A 141 -21.07 -16.19 3.53
C TRP A 141 -20.26 -16.93 4.59
N ALA A 142 -19.12 -16.37 5.01
CA ALA A 142 -18.26 -16.94 6.05
C ALA A 142 -19.02 -17.08 7.38
N ILE A 143 -19.77 -16.05 7.78
CA ILE A 143 -20.62 -16.08 9.00
C ILE A 143 -21.72 -17.15 8.88
N ARG A 144 -22.39 -17.23 7.72
CA ARG A 144 -23.54 -18.12 7.52
C ARG A 144 -23.15 -19.59 7.39
N THR A 145 -21.96 -19.87 6.86
CA THR A 145 -21.50 -21.24 6.60
C THR A 145 -20.55 -21.75 7.68
N GLY A 146 -19.94 -20.87 8.47
CA GLY A 146 -18.89 -21.21 9.42
C GLY A 146 -17.50 -21.38 8.78
N ASN A 147 -17.38 -21.25 7.45
CA ASN A 147 -16.11 -21.30 6.75
C ASN A 147 -15.44 -19.92 6.80
N GLN A 148 -14.56 -19.71 7.78
CA GLN A 148 -13.89 -18.42 7.98
C GLN A 148 -12.88 -18.12 6.86
N ILE A 149 -12.79 -16.83 6.51
CA ILE A 149 -11.77 -16.26 5.62
C ILE A 149 -10.80 -15.49 6.51
N VAL A 150 -9.51 -15.80 6.43
CA VAL A 150 -8.48 -15.24 7.33
C VAL A 150 -7.41 -14.52 6.53
N GLU A 151 -7.52 -13.19 6.49
CA GLU A 151 -6.58 -12.31 5.77
C GLU A 151 -5.65 -11.53 6.73
N ALA A 152 -5.65 -11.87 8.03
CA ALA A 152 -4.94 -11.11 9.05
C ALA A 152 -3.42 -11.07 8.81
N GLU A 153 -2.83 -12.20 8.42
CA GLU A 153 -1.40 -12.29 8.12
C GLU A 153 -1.04 -11.51 6.86
N ASN A 154 -1.80 -11.68 5.77
CA ASN A 154 -1.61 -10.93 4.52
C ASN A 154 -1.70 -9.41 4.76
N THR A 155 -2.70 -8.98 5.54
CA THR A 155 -2.87 -7.57 5.91
C THR A 155 -1.68 -7.05 6.73
N ALA A 156 -1.18 -7.83 7.68
CA ALA A 156 -0.01 -7.47 8.47
C ALA A 156 1.27 -7.36 7.62
N ILE A 157 1.44 -8.27 6.65
CA ILE A 157 2.55 -8.27 5.70
C ILE A 157 2.51 -7.00 4.83
N SER A 158 1.37 -6.69 4.22
CA SER A 158 1.22 -5.50 3.37
C SER A 158 1.42 -4.20 4.18
N THR A 159 0.92 -4.17 5.41
CA THR A 159 1.13 -3.07 6.35
C THR A 159 2.61 -2.90 6.69
N LEU A 160 3.33 -4.01 6.95
CA LEU A 160 4.76 -3.95 7.24
C LEU A 160 5.52 -3.40 6.02
N THR A 161 5.25 -3.87 4.80
CA THR A 161 5.83 -3.33 3.56
C THR A 161 5.66 -1.81 3.46
N ALA A 162 4.46 -1.30 3.76
CA ALA A 162 4.18 0.13 3.76
C ALA A 162 5.01 0.88 4.82
N ILE A 163 5.12 0.31 6.03
CA ILE A 163 5.98 0.84 7.09
C ILE A 163 7.44 0.89 6.64
N MET A 164 7.95 -0.16 5.98
CA MET A 164 9.32 -0.17 5.45
C MET A 164 9.55 0.99 4.48
N GLY A 165 8.60 1.21 3.56
CA GLY A 165 8.67 2.31 2.60
C GLY A 165 8.69 3.67 3.28
N ARG A 166 7.84 3.87 4.30
CA ARG A 166 7.82 5.10 5.10
C ARG A 166 9.15 5.34 5.81
N ILE A 167 9.65 4.36 6.55
CA ILE A 167 10.89 4.48 7.33
C ILE A 167 12.07 4.75 6.41
N SER A 168 12.14 4.08 5.26
CA SER A 168 13.17 4.35 4.26
C SER A 168 13.13 5.80 3.78
N ALA A 169 11.95 6.30 3.38
CA ALA A 169 11.81 7.67 2.90
C ALA A 169 12.09 8.73 3.98
N TYR A 170 11.66 8.47 5.23
CA TYR A 170 11.84 9.40 6.35
C TYR A 170 13.29 9.51 6.79
N THR A 171 14.01 8.39 6.82
CA THR A 171 15.41 8.34 7.25
C THR A 171 16.38 8.59 6.10
N GLY A 172 15.95 8.38 4.85
CA GLY A 172 16.81 8.37 3.67
C GLY A 172 17.73 7.14 3.58
N LYS A 173 17.49 6.11 4.40
CA LYS A 173 18.31 4.90 4.44
C LYS A 173 17.61 3.74 3.72
N ALA A 174 18.40 2.81 3.22
CA ALA A 174 17.87 1.49 2.89
C ALA A 174 17.49 0.78 4.19
N VAL A 175 16.35 0.09 4.20
CA VAL A 175 15.90 -0.75 5.30
C VAL A 175 15.59 -2.15 4.80
N THR A 176 15.79 -3.15 5.64
CA THR A 176 15.53 -4.56 5.33
C THR A 176 14.27 -5.06 6.02
N TRP A 177 13.70 -6.14 5.49
CA TRP A 177 12.55 -6.81 6.10
C TRP A 177 12.83 -7.25 7.53
N GLU A 178 14.02 -7.81 7.76
CA GLU A 178 14.46 -8.29 9.07
C GLU A 178 14.63 -7.16 10.08
N GLU A 179 15.23 -6.03 9.69
CA GLU A 179 15.34 -4.85 10.57
C GLU A 179 13.95 -4.35 11.00
N MET A 180 12.98 -4.35 10.09
CA MET A 180 11.64 -3.86 10.38
C MET A 180 10.83 -4.83 11.25
N LEU A 181 10.99 -6.14 11.06
CA LEU A 181 10.41 -7.16 11.95
C LEU A 181 10.97 -7.10 13.38
N ASN A 182 12.25 -6.74 13.53
CA ASN A 182 12.93 -6.68 14.83
C ASN A 182 12.99 -5.27 15.43
N SER A 183 12.33 -4.29 14.82
CA SER A 183 12.36 -2.90 15.27
C SER A 183 11.59 -2.71 16.58
N ASP A 184 12.15 -1.94 17.50
CA ASP A 184 11.49 -1.48 18.73
C ASP A 184 10.85 -0.09 18.57
N LEU A 185 10.83 0.45 17.34
CA LEU A 185 10.31 1.76 17.04
C LEU A 185 8.82 1.87 17.41
N ARG A 186 8.50 2.89 18.20
CA ARG A 186 7.13 3.24 18.59
C ARG A 186 6.87 4.71 18.27
N VAL A 187 5.97 4.95 17.31
CA VAL A 187 5.61 6.31 16.85
C VAL A 187 4.52 6.94 17.73
N GLY A 188 3.65 6.12 18.34
CA GLY A 188 2.55 6.58 19.19
C GLY A 188 2.77 6.40 20.69
N PRO A 189 1.85 6.92 21.52
CA PRO A 189 1.93 6.74 22.97
C PRO A 189 1.92 5.26 23.37
N LYS A 190 2.43 4.97 24.56
CA LYS A 190 2.34 3.63 25.14
C LYS A 190 0.90 3.31 25.56
N PRO A 191 0.48 2.03 25.60
CA PRO A 191 -0.88 1.68 26.01
C PRO A 191 -1.25 2.23 27.39
N GLU A 192 -0.33 2.23 28.35
CA GLU A 192 -0.51 2.79 29.69
C GLU A 192 -0.70 4.31 29.70
N GLU A 193 -0.28 5.00 28.64
CA GLU A 193 -0.46 6.43 28.47
C GLU A 193 -1.83 6.77 27.87
N LEU A 194 -2.55 5.77 27.31
CA LEU A 194 -3.88 5.89 26.70
C LEU A 194 -4.99 5.55 27.70
N ALA A 195 -5.88 6.51 27.97
CA ALA A 195 -7.02 6.36 28.86
C ALA A 195 -8.26 7.00 28.22
N PHE A 196 -9.35 6.22 28.14
CA PHE A 196 -10.57 6.59 27.41
C PHE A 196 -11.22 7.90 27.88
N ALA A 197 -10.97 8.32 29.13
CA ALA A 197 -11.51 9.54 29.73
C ALA A 197 -10.51 10.72 29.80
N LYS A 198 -9.26 10.52 29.36
CA LYS A 198 -8.23 11.56 29.45
C LYS A 198 -8.30 12.45 28.21
N LYS A 199 -8.46 13.76 28.40
CA LYS A 199 -8.27 14.74 27.32
C LYS A 199 -6.78 14.89 27.08
N TYR A 200 -6.34 14.56 25.88
CA TYR A 200 -4.98 14.80 25.42
C TYR A 200 -4.94 16.13 24.69
N GLU A 201 -4.14 17.07 25.17
CA GLU A 201 -3.78 18.24 24.38
C GLU A 201 -2.73 17.82 23.36
N MET A 202 -3.11 17.77 22.08
CA MET A 202 -2.12 17.59 21.01
C MET A 202 -1.32 18.88 20.88
N VAL A 203 -0.05 18.85 21.24
CA VAL A 203 0.87 19.94 20.95
C VAL A 203 1.14 19.94 19.45
N LEU A 204 0.59 20.95 18.75
CA LEU A 204 0.65 21.12 17.29
C LEU A 204 2.04 21.53 16.77
N LYS A 205 3.13 21.01 17.33
CA LYS A 205 4.50 21.19 16.82
C LYS A 205 5.03 19.86 16.28
N PRO A 206 4.50 19.38 15.15
CA PRO A 206 4.96 18.14 14.56
C PRO A 206 6.44 18.23 14.20
N GLN A 207 7.21 17.21 14.57
CA GLN A 207 8.55 17.03 14.04
C GLN A 207 8.44 16.33 12.69
N ILE A 208 8.65 17.08 11.62
CA ILE A 208 8.62 16.53 10.25
C ILE A 208 9.90 15.73 10.03
N ALA A 209 9.78 14.53 9.48
CA ALA A 209 10.94 13.72 9.12
C ALA A 209 11.81 14.43 8.08
N VAL A 210 13.13 14.37 8.26
CA VAL A 210 14.12 14.92 7.33
C VAL A 210 15.14 13.84 7.01
N ALA A 211 15.10 13.36 5.77
CA ALA A 211 16.02 12.35 5.28
C ALA A 211 17.48 12.71 5.59
N GLY A 212 18.26 11.74 6.05
CA GLY A 212 19.66 11.90 6.46
C GLY A 212 19.86 12.46 7.87
N THR A 213 18.82 12.96 8.55
CA THR A 213 18.94 13.48 9.93
C THR A 213 17.97 12.84 10.92
N SER A 214 16.78 12.44 10.47
CA SER A 214 15.85 11.65 11.27
C SER A 214 16.49 10.32 11.68
N LYS A 215 16.59 10.12 13.00
CA LYS A 215 16.85 8.81 13.59
C LYS A 215 15.50 8.12 13.76
N GLU A 216 15.50 6.82 13.47
CA GLU A 216 14.36 5.88 13.50
C GLU A 216 13.21 6.31 14.41
#